data_AF-A0A9E2RAU0-F1
#
_entry.id   AF-A0A9E2RAU0-F1
#
_cell.length_a   1.000
_cell.length_b   1.000
_cell.length_c   1.000
_cell.angle_alpha   90.00
_cell.angle_beta   90.00
_cell.angle_gamma   90.00
#
_symmetry.space_group_name_H-M   'P 1'
#
loop_
_entity.id
_entity.type
_entity.pdbx_description
1 polymer ?
#
loop_
_entity_poly.entity_id
_entity_poly.type
_entity_poly.pdbx_seq_one_letter_code
_entity_poly.pdbx_strand_id
1 'polypeptide(L)'
;MINVRPTGSVVALLVAAGSACAADAVSGLTLAANETMPAQRGVIGSFWSGQSSLTRAVAPWEEWADVASPFSATAPAAACYAPDTDPNVISQTEAYLGRVWGSRFYAGGSWNAGGVVNTPVTVTWSLVPDGLSIGSGVGEPVANSDLFARMDAQFATLGGRATWIAKITATFNRWQALTGVNYTRVTNGTNDWDDGGAWGADASATRGMVRISMKNIDGGNGILAYNAFPGAGGGGDMVLDRSEGWNDSFGDYRFLRNTVGHEHGHGLGLNHVCPIANTKLMEPFLSTAFDGPQQDEVRGGQYVYGDIYEPNASSASSTLLGALNSSATITVGNVPLPNTNNAATVSIANTLDSDWYEFSLASNRVVTVTATPIGSNYDDSPQNGSLQGNCSNNNFTNALALGNLSLQLWSEASGTQLVSVNTAAAGSAEVISQYLLSPPGNYQIKVNCSTLPSGESQLYKLTIVSNLNINFTASDGTFNDKVRLDWTNTPNATGYRIYRGTTSSFGSATQIASVGFSGGTPPFTYDDTTATPGQTFHYWIRAGFPNGASTRFQDLAGPETGFRTAPPCQADFNADTSVDFFDYLDFVAAFSANEPSADFNADTAIDFFDYLDFVAAFSAGC
;
A
#
# COMPACT_ATOMS: atom_id res chain seq x y z
N MET A 1 60.28 22.91 -46.80
CA MET A 1 58.98 23.56 -47.06
C MET A 1 58.06 22.54 -47.69
N ILE A 2 56.77 22.63 -47.35
CA ILE A 2 55.64 21.72 -47.65
C ILE A 2 55.43 20.62 -46.59
N ASN A 3 54.17 20.54 -46.17
CA ASN A 3 53.64 20.27 -44.84
C ASN A 3 53.52 18.80 -44.46
N VAL A 4 53.69 18.56 -43.16
CA VAL A 4 53.39 17.31 -42.44
C VAL A 4 51.98 17.39 -41.83
N ARG A 5 51.16 16.36 -42.05
CA ARG A 5 50.08 15.93 -41.13
C ARG A 5 50.02 14.40 -41.13
N PRO A 6 50.26 13.73 -39.99
CA PRO A 6 49.90 12.33 -39.78
C PRO A 6 48.52 12.24 -39.12
N THR A 7 47.72 11.29 -39.58
CA THR A 7 46.50 10.82 -38.93
C THR A 7 46.87 10.05 -37.66
N GLY A 8 46.56 10.62 -36.50
CA GLY A 8 46.64 9.94 -35.21
C GLY A 8 45.26 9.46 -34.77
N SER A 9 45.08 8.15 -34.70
CA SER A 9 43.97 7.53 -33.96
C SER A 9 44.32 7.55 -32.47
N VAL A 10 43.57 8.32 -31.68
CA VAL A 10 43.66 8.32 -30.22
C VAL A 10 42.58 7.39 -29.68
N VAL A 11 43.02 6.31 -29.04
CA VAL A 11 42.20 5.49 -28.13
C VAL A 11 42.16 6.23 -26.80
N ALA A 12 40.99 6.73 -26.40
CA ALA A 12 40.79 7.34 -25.09
C ALA A 12 40.47 6.25 -24.06
N LEU A 13 41.33 6.13 -23.05
CA LEU A 13 41.17 5.29 -21.86
C LEU A 13 40.61 6.17 -20.73
N LEU A 14 39.53 5.72 -20.07
CA LEU A 14 38.93 6.34 -18.87
C LEU A 14 39.95 6.38 -17.71
N VAL A 15 40.05 7.51 -17.00
CA VAL A 15 40.62 7.58 -15.64
C VAL A 15 39.69 8.40 -14.75
N ALA A 16 39.20 7.78 -13.68
CA ALA A 16 38.59 8.43 -12.51
C ALA A 16 39.66 8.62 -11.41
N ALA A 17 39.56 9.68 -10.61
CA ALA A 17 40.54 10.08 -9.61
C ALA A 17 40.30 9.46 -8.22
N GLY A 18 41.38 9.17 -7.47
CA GLY A 18 41.34 9.08 -6.00
C GLY A 18 42.38 8.21 -5.26
N SER A 19 43.47 8.84 -4.82
CA SER A 19 44.27 8.61 -3.58
C SER A 19 45.25 7.42 -3.41
N ALA A 20 46.48 7.82 -3.06
CA ALA A 20 47.73 7.13 -2.69
C ALA A 20 47.68 5.82 -1.86
N CYS A 21 48.57 4.85 -2.20
CA CYS A 21 49.79 4.50 -1.45
C CYS A 21 50.53 3.26 -2.02
N ALA A 22 51.86 3.29 -1.90
CA ALA A 22 52.84 2.20 -1.95
C ALA A 22 53.29 1.61 -3.31
N ALA A 23 54.56 1.22 -3.31
CA ALA A 23 55.46 1.04 -4.43
C ALA A 23 55.70 -0.42 -4.81
N ASP A 24 56.39 -0.56 -5.95
CA ASP A 24 57.24 -1.66 -6.42
C ASP A 24 56.69 -2.81 -7.28
N ALA A 25 57.57 -3.13 -8.24
CA ALA A 25 57.80 -4.38 -8.96
C ALA A 25 57.16 -4.59 -10.36
N VAL A 26 58.07 -4.55 -11.33
CA VAL A 26 57.98 -4.92 -12.75
C VAL A 26 57.92 -6.45 -12.90
N SER A 27 57.09 -6.96 -13.83
CA SER A 27 57.48 -7.90 -14.93
C SER A 27 56.37 -8.88 -15.36
N GLY A 28 56.17 -8.95 -16.68
CA GLY A 28 55.86 -10.17 -17.44
C GLY A 28 54.48 -10.80 -17.30
N LEU A 29 53.70 -10.82 -18.39
CA LEU A 29 53.09 -12.07 -18.86
C LEU A 29 52.68 -11.99 -20.34
N THR A 30 53.04 -13.04 -21.07
CA THR A 30 52.89 -13.32 -22.49
C THR A 30 51.44 -13.62 -22.91
N LEU A 31 51.01 -13.09 -24.07
CA LEU A 31 49.77 -13.48 -24.76
C LEU A 31 50.02 -14.74 -25.62
N ALA A 32 49.28 -15.81 -25.33
CA ALA A 32 49.20 -17.00 -26.18
C ALA A 32 48.06 -16.83 -27.20
N ALA A 33 48.35 -17.12 -28.47
CA ALA A 33 47.39 -17.25 -29.55
C ALA A 33 46.91 -18.70 -29.65
N ASN A 34 45.61 -18.92 -29.89
CA ASN A 34 45.15 -20.04 -30.71
C ASN A 34 43.73 -19.81 -31.28
N GLU A 35 43.64 -19.86 -32.62
CA GLU A 35 42.65 -20.58 -33.48
C GLU A 35 41.15 -20.60 -33.09
N THR A 36 40.13 -20.40 -33.93
CA THR A 36 39.87 -20.61 -35.38
C THR A 36 38.46 -20.05 -35.71
N MET A 37 38.19 -19.58 -36.94
CA MET A 37 36.87 -19.73 -37.64
C MET A 37 37.03 -19.44 -39.16
N PRO A 38 36.41 -20.24 -40.06
CA PRO A 38 36.68 -20.22 -41.50
C PRO A 38 35.77 -19.28 -42.32
N ALA A 39 36.28 -18.93 -43.50
CA ALA A 39 35.75 -18.02 -44.51
C ALA A 39 34.65 -18.61 -45.42
N GLN A 40 33.82 -17.76 -46.04
CA GLN A 40 33.48 -17.86 -47.47
C GLN A 40 33.20 -16.49 -48.11
N ARG A 41 33.68 -16.33 -49.35
CA ARG A 41 33.72 -15.13 -50.22
C ARG A 41 32.67 -15.21 -51.35
N GLY A 42 32.35 -14.03 -51.92
CA GLY A 42 31.91 -13.82 -53.32
C GLY A 42 30.40 -13.60 -53.46
N VAL A 43 29.87 -12.65 -54.23
CA VAL A 43 30.20 -12.32 -55.63
C VAL A 43 29.83 -10.86 -55.95
N ILE A 44 30.67 -10.20 -56.76
CA ILE A 44 30.45 -8.88 -57.39
C ILE A 44 29.75 -9.10 -58.74
N GLY A 45 28.71 -8.31 -59.05
CA GLY A 45 28.07 -8.25 -60.36
C GLY A 45 27.57 -6.84 -60.67
N SER A 46 28.10 -6.25 -61.73
CA SER A 46 27.83 -4.90 -62.25
C SER A 46 26.69 -4.90 -63.28
N PHE A 47 25.90 -3.81 -63.37
CA PHE A 47 25.26 -3.37 -64.62
C PHE A 47 25.01 -1.85 -64.63
N TRP A 48 25.30 -1.22 -65.78
CA TRP A 48 25.24 0.22 -66.07
C TRP A 48 23.95 0.62 -66.79
N SER A 49 23.54 1.88 -66.56
CA SER A 49 22.86 2.85 -67.45
C SER A 49 21.38 2.71 -67.84
N GLY A 50 20.64 3.83 -67.79
CA GLY A 50 19.52 4.12 -68.69
C GLY A 50 18.33 4.92 -68.12
N GLN A 51 18.43 6.25 -68.21
CA GLN A 51 17.50 7.34 -67.85
C GLN A 51 15.97 7.14 -68.08
N SER A 52 15.13 7.72 -67.20
CA SER A 52 14.14 8.77 -67.57
C SER A 52 13.38 9.41 -66.39
N SER A 53 13.13 10.72 -66.55
CA SER A 53 12.18 11.62 -65.88
C SER A 53 12.43 12.06 -64.42
N LEU A 54 12.74 13.35 -64.28
CA LEU A 54 12.84 14.13 -63.06
C LEU A 54 11.44 14.44 -62.50
N THR A 55 11.11 13.86 -61.35
CA THR A 55 10.28 14.50 -60.32
C THR A 55 11.07 14.44 -59.03
N ARG A 56 11.39 15.62 -58.49
CA ARG A 56 12.18 15.92 -57.30
C ARG A 56 11.83 14.98 -56.13
N ALA A 57 12.70 14.01 -55.88
CA ALA A 57 12.69 13.19 -54.67
C ALA A 57 14.13 12.89 -54.23
N VAL A 58 14.33 13.02 -52.91
CA VAL A 58 15.41 12.48 -52.08
C VAL A 58 16.79 13.15 -52.20
N ALA A 59 17.18 13.87 -51.15
CA ALA A 59 18.59 14.15 -50.86
C ALA A 59 19.25 12.84 -50.37
N PRO A 60 20.37 12.39 -50.96
CA PRO A 60 21.02 11.15 -50.57
C PRO A 60 21.89 11.34 -49.31
N TRP A 61 21.62 10.54 -48.28
CA TRP A 61 22.47 9.80 -47.32
C TRP A 61 24.01 10.03 -47.19
N GLU A 62 24.58 11.18 -47.58
CA GLU A 62 26.00 11.51 -47.34
C GLU A 62 26.18 12.93 -46.79
N GLU A 63 25.78 13.15 -45.53
CA GLU A 63 26.33 14.25 -44.71
C GLU A 63 26.00 14.09 -43.20
N TRP A 64 26.10 12.87 -42.65
CA TRP A 64 26.04 12.66 -41.19
C TRP A 64 27.45 12.64 -40.63
N ALA A 65 28.23 13.67 -40.96
CA ALA A 65 29.45 13.98 -40.23
C ALA A 65 29.03 14.34 -38.81
N ASP A 66 29.33 13.47 -37.84
CA ASP A 66 29.38 13.74 -36.40
C ASP A 66 28.55 14.94 -35.95
N VAL A 67 27.23 14.88 -36.15
CA VAL A 67 26.34 15.76 -35.40
C VAL A 67 26.39 15.17 -34.00
N ALA A 68 27.31 15.68 -33.18
CA ALA A 68 27.28 15.48 -31.74
C ALA A 68 25.81 15.59 -31.33
N SER A 69 25.26 14.54 -30.70
CA SER A 69 23.87 14.60 -30.30
C SER A 69 23.71 15.84 -29.41
N PRO A 70 22.66 16.67 -29.62
CA PRO A 70 22.46 17.86 -28.80
C PRO A 70 22.16 17.56 -27.32
N PHE A 71 22.14 16.28 -26.91
CA PHE A 71 21.91 15.85 -25.53
C PHE A 71 23.08 16.11 -24.56
N SER A 72 23.98 17.04 -24.87
CA SER A 72 25.09 17.37 -23.97
C SER A 72 24.71 18.37 -22.87
N ALA A 73 23.45 18.81 -22.74
CA ALA A 73 23.06 19.78 -21.70
C ALA A 73 21.61 19.70 -21.13
N THR A 74 20.68 18.94 -21.72
CA THR A 74 19.27 18.86 -21.27
C THR A 74 18.84 17.40 -21.08
N ALA A 75 17.92 17.16 -20.14
CA ALA A 75 17.37 15.82 -19.92
C ALA A 75 16.68 15.27 -21.19
N PRO A 76 16.80 13.95 -21.48
CA PRO A 76 16.11 13.34 -22.61
C PRO A 76 14.59 13.50 -22.48
N ALA A 77 13.86 13.47 -23.60
CA ALA A 77 12.41 13.57 -23.63
C ALA A 77 11.75 12.35 -24.29
N ALA A 78 10.46 12.19 -24.06
CA ALA A 78 9.57 11.25 -24.74
C ALA A 78 8.26 11.97 -25.10
N ALA A 79 7.52 11.44 -26.08
CA ALA A 79 6.39 12.14 -26.71
C ALA A 79 5.17 11.24 -26.84
N CYS A 80 4.00 11.77 -26.48
CA CYS A 80 2.71 11.12 -26.68
C CYS A 80 2.16 11.38 -28.09
N TYR A 81 1.65 10.34 -28.72
CA TYR A 81 1.12 10.40 -30.09
C TYR A 81 -0.40 10.28 -30.14
N ALA A 82 -1.04 10.96 -31.10
CA ALA A 82 -2.46 10.75 -31.40
C ALA A 82 -2.70 9.34 -31.98
N PRO A 83 -3.83 8.64 -31.70
CA PRO A 83 -4.09 7.25 -32.11
C PRO A 83 -3.82 6.89 -33.58
N ASP A 84 -3.98 7.85 -34.50
CA ASP A 84 -3.83 7.66 -35.95
C ASP A 84 -2.53 8.26 -36.51
N THR A 85 -1.55 8.56 -35.66
CA THR A 85 -0.28 9.15 -36.07
C THR A 85 0.48 8.23 -37.03
N ASP A 86 0.98 8.79 -38.14
CA ASP A 86 1.76 8.05 -39.13
C ASP A 86 3.02 7.47 -38.46
N PRO A 87 3.28 6.15 -38.56
CA PRO A 87 4.47 5.51 -38.01
C PRO A 87 5.79 6.17 -38.42
N ASN A 88 5.85 6.84 -39.58
CA ASN A 88 7.02 7.59 -40.02
C ASN A 88 7.30 8.80 -39.12
N VAL A 89 6.28 9.54 -38.68
CA VAL A 89 6.44 10.66 -37.74
C VAL A 89 7.08 10.15 -36.47
N ILE A 90 6.53 9.06 -35.92
CA ILE A 90 7.04 8.46 -34.70
C ILE A 90 8.49 8.02 -34.88
N SER A 91 8.80 7.30 -35.95
CA SER A 91 10.16 6.83 -36.19
C SER A 91 11.20 7.95 -36.33
N GLN A 92 10.79 9.11 -36.85
CA GLN A 92 11.65 10.29 -36.97
C GLN A 92 11.87 10.94 -35.61
N THR A 93 10.79 11.08 -34.82
CA THR A 93 10.87 11.59 -33.45
C THR A 93 11.76 10.70 -32.57
N GLU A 94 11.56 9.38 -32.60
CA GLU A 94 12.39 8.43 -31.84
C GLU A 94 13.86 8.44 -32.30
N ALA A 95 14.12 8.65 -33.58
CA ALA A 95 15.48 8.82 -34.10
C ALA A 95 16.11 10.13 -33.62
N TYR A 96 15.36 11.21 -33.59
CA TYR A 96 15.79 12.53 -33.09
C TYR A 96 16.11 12.49 -31.59
N LEU A 97 15.25 11.84 -30.80
CA LEU A 97 15.40 11.70 -29.36
C LEU A 97 16.56 10.81 -28.93
N GLY A 98 17.20 10.11 -29.87
CA GLY A 98 18.39 9.32 -29.59
C GLY A 98 18.11 8.12 -28.69
N ARG A 99 17.26 7.19 -29.14
CA ARG A 99 17.04 5.84 -28.54
C ARG A 99 17.14 5.78 -27.01
N VAL A 100 16.17 6.37 -26.31
CA VAL A 100 16.03 6.18 -24.86
C VAL A 100 15.20 4.91 -24.62
N TRP A 101 15.83 3.74 -24.79
CA TRP A 101 15.18 2.47 -24.46
C TRP A 101 15.85 1.88 -23.22
N GLY A 102 15.09 1.75 -22.14
CA GLY A 102 15.56 1.26 -20.85
C GLY A 102 14.53 0.38 -20.13
N SER A 103 14.67 0.24 -18.81
CA SER A 103 13.66 -0.41 -17.97
C SER A 103 12.33 0.35 -18.03
N ARG A 104 11.20 -0.37 -18.02
CA ARG A 104 9.85 0.20 -17.98
C ARG A 104 9.70 1.26 -16.88
N PHE A 105 10.26 0.96 -15.70
CA PHE A 105 10.47 1.91 -14.62
C PHE A 105 11.92 2.40 -14.64
N TYR A 106 12.16 3.62 -15.07
CA TYR A 106 13.49 4.19 -15.18
C TYR A 106 13.89 4.92 -13.89
N ALA A 107 14.29 4.16 -12.87
CA ALA A 107 14.70 4.70 -11.57
C ALA A 107 15.92 5.65 -11.64
N GLY A 108 16.80 5.46 -12.63
CA GLY A 108 17.99 6.30 -12.85
C GLY A 108 17.68 7.73 -13.29
N GLY A 109 16.50 7.96 -13.87
CA GLY A 109 15.97 9.29 -14.19
C GLY A 109 14.81 9.64 -13.27
N SER A 110 14.94 9.39 -11.97
CA SER A 110 13.94 9.81 -10.97
C SER A 110 14.35 11.11 -10.29
N TRP A 111 13.42 11.74 -9.58
CA TRP A 111 13.72 12.91 -8.74
C TRP A 111 14.54 12.59 -7.49
N ASN A 112 14.71 11.30 -7.18
CA ASN A 112 15.50 10.83 -6.04
C ASN A 112 16.98 10.75 -6.42
N ALA A 113 17.83 11.38 -5.59
CA ALA A 113 19.27 11.37 -5.81
C ALA A 113 19.82 9.94 -5.88
N GLY A 114 20.68 9.66 -6.87
CA GLY A 114 21.32 8.35 -7.02
C GLY A 114 20.39 7.21 -7.44
N GLY A 115 19.16 7.51 -7.88
CA GLY A 115 18.18 6.50 -8.32
C GLY A 115 17.66 5.63 -7.18
N VAL A 116 17.65 6.17 -5.95
CA VAL A 116 17.06 5.50 -4.79
C VAL A 116 15.56 5.34 -5.02
N VAL A 117 15.11 4.09 -4.97
CA VAL A 117 13.71 3.71 -5.17
C VAL A 117 12.95 3.68 -3.84
N ASN A 118 11.62 3.56 -3.90
CA ASN A 118 10.74 3.52 -2.74
C ASN A 118 10.94 4.71 -1.78
N THR A 119 11.17 5.90 -2.33
CA THR A 119 11.43 7.11 -1.53
C THR A 119 10.49 8.24 -1.95
N PRO A 120 9.60 8.71 -1.05
CA PRO A 120 8.70 9.83 -1.32
C PRO A 120 9.45 11.09 -1.74
N VAL A 121 8.83 11.85 -2.63
CA VAL A 121 9.39 13.09 -3.13
C VAL A 121 8.34 14.19 -3.18
N THR A 122 8.76 15.44 -2.97
CA THR A 122 7.93 16.61 -3.24
C THR A 122 8.37 17.25 -4.56
N VAL A 123 7.46 17.34 -5.52
CA VAL A 123 7.67 17.94 -6.83
C VAL A 123 6.88 19.25 -6.91
N THR A 124 7.58 20.36 -7.15
CA THR A 124 6.90 21.61 -7.47
C THR A 124 6.63 21.68 -8.97
N TRP A 125 5.48 22.21 -9.37
CA TRP A 125 5.14 22.39 -10.78
C TRP A 125 4.60 23.80 -11.03
N SER A 126 4.73 24.26 -12.28
CA SER A 126 4.31 25.61 -12.65
C SER A 126 3.95 25.71 -14.14
N LEU A 127 3.34 26.84 -14.50
CA LEU A 127 2.90 27.12 -15.86
C LEU A 127 3.73 28.26 -16.44
N VAL A 128 4.24 28.07 -17.65
CA VAL A 128 5.14 29.04 -18.30
C VAL A 128 4.34 30.22 -18.89
N PRO A 129 4.76 31.48 -18.67
CA PRO A 129 4.10 32.63 -19.27
C PRO A 129 4.26 32.64 -20.80
N ASP A 130 3.28 33.25 -21.47
CA ASP A 130 3.37 33.51 -22.90
C ASP A 130 4.61 34.36 -23.24
N GLY A 131 5.19 34.11 -24.41
CA GLY A 131 6.34 34.86 -24.93
C GLY A 131 7.71 34.29 -24.53
N LEU A 132 7.79 33.35 -23.58
CA LEU A 132 9.06 32.69 -23.25
C LEU A 132 9.54 31.82 -24.42
N SER A 133 10.80 31.98 -24.85
CA SER A 133 11.38 31.17 -25.93
C SER A 133 11.61 29.72 -25.50
N ILE A 134 10.99 28.76 -26.20
CA ILE A 134 11.06 27.33 -25.95
C ILE A 134 11.90 26.66 -27.05
N GLY A 135 12.94 25.94 -26.65
CA GLY A 135 13.84 25.21 -27.55
C GLY A 135 13.14 24.08 -28.33
N SER A 136 13.86 23.44 -29.25
CA SER A 136 13.42 22.19 -29.89
C SER A 136 13.52 21.03 -28.90
N GLY A 137 12.47 20.23 -28.76
CA GLY A 137 12.44 19.02 -27.93
C GLY A 137 12.36 17.72 -28.73
N VAL A 138 11.62 17.70 -29.83
CA VAL A 138 11.30 16.53 -30.66
C VAL A 138 11.58 16.75 -32.16
N GLY A 139 12.29 17.83 -32.51
CA GLY A 139 12.70 18.18 -33.87
C GLY A 139 11.92 19.35 -34.48
N GLU A 140 11.00 19.91 -33.72
CA GLU A 140 10.21 21.10 -34.04
C GLU A 140 11.02 22.41 -33.85
N PRO A 141 10.70 23.49 -34.59
CA PRO A 141 11.45 24.73 -34.47
C PRO A 141 11.31 25.38 -33.08
N VAL A 142 12.29 26.22 -32.74
CA VAL A 142 12.21 27.12 -31.58
C VAL A 142 11.04 28.07 -31.77
N ALA A 143 10.19 28.19 -30.74
CA ALA A 143 9.07 29.11 -30.75
C ALA A 143 8.77 29.61 -29.33
N ASN A 144 8.05 30.73 -29.24
CA ASN A 144 7.64 31.27 -27.95
C ASN A 144 6.44 30.50 -27.41
N SER A 145 6.35 30.41 -26.10
CA SER A 145 5.17 29.82 -25.47
C SER A 145 3.93 30.68 -25.71
N ASP A 146 2.81 30.02 -25.92
CA ASP A 146 1.49 30.64 -26.07
C ASP A 146 0.41 29.97 -25.20
N LEU A 147 0.83 29.29 -24.14
CA LEU A 147 -0.02 28.48 -23.26
C LEU A 147 -1.26 29.24 -22.76
N PHE A 148 -1.06 30.42 -22.18
CA PHE A 148 -2.16 31.16 -21.57
C PHE A 148 -3.08 31.74 -22.64
N ALA A 149 -2.54 32.40 -23.67
CA ALA A 149 -3.33 32.93 -24.77
C ALA A 149 -4.17 31.85 -25.45
N ARG A 150 -3.60 30.67 -25.69
CA ARG A 150 -4.29 29.56 -26.37
C ARG A 150 -5.35 28.93 -25.47
N MET A 151 -4.99 28.56 -24.25
CA MET A 151 -5.92 27.89 -23.32
C MET A 151 -7.06 28.83 -22.90
N ASP A 152 -6.78 30.10 -22.63
CA ASP A 152 -7.84 31.06 -22.32
C ASP A 152 -8.81 31.25 -23.48
N ALA A 153 -8.32 31.27 -24.73
CA ALA A 153 -9.18 31.38 -25.90
C ALA A 153 -10.08 30.14 -26.07
N GLN A 154 -9.54 28.93 -25.87
CA GLN A 154 -10.30 27.69 -25.98
C GLN A 154 -11.34 27.51 -24.86
N PHE A 155 -11.03 27.98 -23.65
CA PHE A 155 -11.89 27.85 -22.49
C PHE A 155 -12.71 29.11 -22.19
N ALA A 156 -12.67 30.15 -23.04
CA ALA A 156 -13.31 31.44 -22.80
C ALA A 156 -14.81 31.34 -22.41
N THR A 157 -15.52 30.37 -22.98
CA THR A 157 -16.95 30.11 -22.71
C THR A 157 -17.18 28.90 -21.79
N LEU A 158 -16.12 28.28 -21.28
CA LEU A 158 -16.12 27.03 -20.50
C LEU A 158 -15.59 27.25 -19.07
N GLY A 159 -15.84 28.43 -18.50
CA GLY A 159 -15.34 28.84 -17.18
C GLY A 159 -13.92 29.44 -17.20
N GLY A 160 -13.33 29.59 -18.38
CA GLY A 160 -12.10 30.35 -18.60
C GLY A 160 -10.88 29.70 -17.95
N ARG A 161 -9.93 30.56 -17.56
CA ARG A 161 -8.62 30.16 -17.05
C ARG A 161 -8.69 29.20 -15.86
N ALA A 162 -9.58 29.48 -14.93
CA ALA A 162 -9.76 28.68 -13.73
C ALA A 162 -10.10 27.21 -14.05
N THR A 163 -10.89 26.96 -15.10
CA THR A 163 -11.29 25.61 -15.49
C THR A 163 -10.10 24.78 -15.94
N TRP A 164 -9.32 25.25 -16.92
CA TRP A 164 -8.24 24.43 -17.46
C TRP A 164 -7.09 24.24 -16.47
N ILE A 165 -6.79 25.26 -15.65
CA ILE A 165 -5.82 25.12 -14.54
C ILE A 165 -6.29 24.06 -13.55
N ALA A 166 -7.59 24.03 -13.23
CA ALA A 166 -8.15 23.01 -12.36
C ALA A 166 -8.04 21.59 -12.97
N LYS A 167 -8.12 21.44 -14.29
CA LYS A 167 -7.94 20.14 -14.96
C LYS A 167 -6.49 19.65 -14.92
N ILE A 168 -5.53 20.54 -15.17
CA ILE A 168 -4.10 20.21 -15.00
C ILE A 168 -3.81 19.86 -13.53
N THR A 169 -4.33 20.66 -12.59
CA THR A 169 -4.18 20.39 -11.15
C THR A 169 -4.77 19.03 -10.76
N ALA A 170 -5.93 18.66 -11.31
CA ALA A 170 -6.55 17.37 -11.05
C ALA A 170 -5.68 16.19 -11.53
N THR A 171 -4.92 16.35 -12.62
CA THR A 171 -3.96 15.34 -13.09
C THR A 171 -2.82 15.11 -12.09
N PHE A 172 -2.20 16.18 -11.57
CA PHE A 172 -1.17 16.05 -10.52
C PHE A 172 -1.74 15.46 -9.23
N ASN A 173 -2.91 15.93 -8.79
CA ASN A 173 -3.61 15.36 -7.63
C ASN A 173 -3.89 13.86 -7.82
N ARG A 174 -4.18 13.41 -9.04
CA ARG A 174 -4.42 11.99 -9.33
C ARG A 174 -3.15 11.16 -9.16
N TRP A 175 -2.00 11.62 -9.64
CA TRP A 175 -0.72 10.93 -9.39
C TRP A 175 -0.41 10.87 -7.89
N GLN A 176 -0.56 11.98 -7.16
CA GLN A 176 -0.33 12.03 -5.71
C GLN A 176 -1.28 11.11 -4.92
N ALA A 177 -2.52 10.93 -5.37
CA ALA A 177 -3.46 10.03 -4.72
C ALA A 177 -3.08 8.53 -4.88
N LEU A 178 -2.12 8.22 -5.74
CA LEU A 178 -1.74 6.86 -6.10
C LEU A 178 -0.29 6.51 -5.74
N THR A 179 0.56 7.50 -5.45
CA THR A 179 2.01 7.32 -5.24
C THR A 179 2.50 8.20 -4.09
N GLY A 180 3.73 7.99 -3.64
CA GLY A 180 4.43 8.80 -2.65
C GLY A 180 4.93 10.15 -3.19
N VAL A 181 4.43 10.62 -4.33
CA VAL A 181 4.78 11.92 -4.89
C VAL A 181 3.81 12.99 -4.38
N ASN A 182 4.34 14.02 -3.74
CA ASN A 182 3.56 15.18 -3.30
C ASN A 182 3.76 16.35 -4.27
N TYR A 183 2.67 16.97 -4.75
CA TYR A 183 2.75 18.10 -5.67
C TYR A 183 2.43 19.42 -5.00
N THR A 184 3.16 20.46 -5.40
CA THR A 184 2.85 21.84 -5.05
C THR A 184 2.94 22.73 -6.29
N ARG A 185 1.84 23.39 -6.65
CA ARG A 185 1.86 24.40 -7.71
C ARG A 185 2.55 25.66 -7.20
N VAL A 186 3.51 26.19 -7.95
CA VAL A 186 4.15 27.48 -7.67
C VAL A 186 3.82 28.50 -8.75
N THR A 187 3.76 29.77 -8.34
CA THR A 187 3.43 30.91 -9.20
C THR A 187 4.29 32.13 -8.84
N ASN A 188 4.29 33.15 -9.70
CA ASN A 188 4.98 34.40 -9.44
C ASN A 188 4.00 35.51 -8.98
N GLY A 189 3.91 35.71 -7.68
CA GLY A 189 3.04 36.71 -7.06
C GLY A 189 1.56 36.37 -7.29
N THR A 190 0.80 37.32 -7.84
CA THR A 190 -0.63 37.13 -8.17
C THR A 190 -0.86 36.54 -9.55
N ASN A 191 0.21 36.26 -10.32
CA ASN A 191 0.07 35.69 -11.65
C ASN A 191 -0.20 34.18 -11.56
N ASP A 192 -0.88 33.63 -12.57
CA ASP A 192 -1.04 32.17 -12.71
C ASP A 192 0.17 31.48 -13.34
N TRP A 193 1.15 32.25 -13.81
CA TRP A 193 2.39 31.75 -14.39
C TRP A 193 3.58 31.88 -13.43
N ASP A 194 4.66 31.19 -13.77
CA ASP A 194 5.95 31.25 -13.09
C ASP A 194 6.72 32.57 -13.33
N ASP A 195 7.97 32.63 -12.87
CA ASP A 195 8.80 33.83 -13.01
C ASP A 195 9.31 34.14 -14.44
N GLY A 196 8.98 33.32 -15.44
CA GLY A 196 9.44 33.51 -16.81
C GLY A 196 10.94 33.30 -16.99
N GLY A 197 11.60 32.61 -16.05
CA GLY A 197 13.01 32.21 -16.22
C GLY A 197 13.22 31.40 -17.50
N ALA A 198 14.43 31.44 -18.03
CA ALA A 198 14.82 30.74 -19.27
C ALA A 198 14.34 29.27 -19.27
N TRP A 199 13.95 28.76 -20.44
CA TRP A 199 13.54 27.37 -20.58
C TRP A 199 14.67 26.43 -20.14
N GLY A 200 14.35 25.41 -19.33
CA GLY A 200 15.33 24.51 -18.70
C GLY A 200 16.09 25.06 -17.50
N ALA A 201 15.73 26.25 -16.97
CA ALA A 201 16.31 26.77 -15.74
C ALA A 201 15.84 25.98 -14.50
N ASP A 202 16.74 25.74 -13.55
CA ASP A 202 16.45 25.05 -12.29
C ASP A 202 15.28 25.67 -11.52
N ALA A 203 14.60 24.89 -10.68
CA ALA A 203 13.50 25.35 -9.85
C ALA A 203 13.87 26.55 -8.95
N SER A 204 12.89 27.39 -8.65
CA SER A 204 13.00 28.54 -7.74
C SER A 204 11.78 28.60 -6.81
N ALA A 205 11.70 29.60 -5.93
CA ALA A 205 10.49 29.81 -5.12
C ALA A 205 9.24 30.13 -5.98
N THR A 206 9.44 30.58 -7.22
CA THR A 206 8.39 31.03 -8.15
C THR A 206 8.39 30.26 -9.47
N ARG A 207 9.20 29.21 -9.59
CA ARG A 207 9.35 28.36 -10.78
C ARG A 207 9.44 26.89 -10.36
N GLY A 208 8.57 26.07 -10.93
CA GLY A 208 8.47 24.65 -10.59
C GLY A 208 9.68 23.85 -11.07
N MET A 209 9.86 22.67 -10.50
CA MET A 209 10.72 21.62 -11.03
C MET A 209 10.18 21.08 -12.35
N VAL A 210 8.85 20.98 -12.46
CA VAL A 210 8.14 20.64 -13.69
C VAL A 210 7.48 21.91 -14.23
N ARG A 211 7.82 22.34 -15.45
CA ARG A 211 7.21 23.49 -16.09
C ARG A 211 6.42 23.06 -17.31
N ILE A 212 5.17 23.48 -17.40
CA ILE A 212 4.31 23.19 -18.56
C ILE A 212 4.27 24.44 -19.44
N SER A 213 4.65 24.27 -20.70
CA SER A 213 4.54 25.27 -21.75
C SER A 213 3.72 24.72 -22.93
N MET A 214 3.50 25.56 -23.93
CA MET A 214 2.78 25.22 -25.15
C MET A 214 3.38 25.98 -26.32
N LYS A 215 3.53 25.33 -27.46
CA LYS A 215 3.86 25.93 -28.77
C LYS A 215 3.37 25.01 -29.88
N ASN A 216 3.44 25.45 -31.14
CA ASN A 216 3.16 24.54 -32.26
C ASN A 216 4.30 23.51 -32.38
N ILE A 217 3.97 22.22 -32.35
CA ILE A 217 4.93 21.13 -32.56
C ILE A 217 4.86 20.69 -34.02
N ASP A 218 3.76 20.06 -34.42
CA ASP A 218 3.57 19.56 -35.79
C ASP A 218 2.17 19.85 -36.36
N GLY A 219 1.27 20.43 -35.58
CA GLY A 219 -0.09 20.79 -36.02
C GLY A 219 -1.13 20.04 -35.21
N GLY A 220 -2.32 19.83 -35.80
CA GLY A 220 -3.36 19.07 -35.11
C GLY A 220 -3.19 17.57 -35.34
N ASN A 221 -3.24 16.77 -34.29
CA ASN A 221 -2.84 15.36 -34.23
C ASN A 221 -1.34 15.18 -34.51
N GLY A 222 -0.85 13.93 -34.51
CA GLY A 222 0.57 13.67 -34.58
C GLY A 222 1.17 13.66 -33.18
N ILE A 223 2.10 14.55 -32.90
CA ILE A 223 2.70 14.71 -31.57
C ILE A 223 1.82 15.61 -30.71
N LEU A 224 1.16 15.02 -29.72
CA LEU A 224 0.24 15.77 -28.85
C LEU A 224 1.00 16.63 -27.84
N ALA A 225 2.10 16.10 -27.33
CA ALA A 225 2.96 16.72 -26.34
C ALA A 225 4.30 15.96 -26.24
N TYR A 226 5.23 16.51 -25.47
CA TYR A 226 6.41 15.80 -24.99
C TYR A 226 6.83 16.28 -23.61
N ASN A 227 7.55 15.42 -22.88
CA ASN A 227 8.06 15.70 -21.55
C ASN A 227 9.50 15.22 -21.39
N ALA A 228 10.33 16.04 -20.76
CA ALA A 228 11.67 15.64 -20.35
C ALA A 228 11.60 14.69 -19.14
N PHE A 229 12.44 13.65 -19.11
CA PHE A 229 12.63 12.84 -17.90
C PHE A 229 13.22 13.68 -16.75
N PRO A 230 13.06 13.26 -15.49
CA PRO A 230 13.73 13.92 -14.36
C PRO A 230 15.24 14.04 -14.56
N GLY A 231 15.81 15.20 -14.22
CA GLY A 231 17.22 15.50 -14.41
C GLY A 231 17.54 17.00 -14.37
N ALA A 232 18.82 17.34 -14.46
CA ALA A 232 19.28 18.72 -14.52
C ALA A 232 18.94 19.38 -15.88
N GLY A 233 18.81 20.72 -15.88
CA GLY A 233 18.66 21.49 -17.13
C GLY A 233 17.30 21.33 -17.80
N GLY A 234 16.21 21.38 -17.02
CA GLY A 234 14.84 21.25 -17.53
C GLY A 234 14.26 19.85 -17.46
N GLY A 235 14.78 18.98 -16.59
CA GLY A 235 14.13 17.69 -16.36
C GLY A 235 12.70 17.88 -15.87
N GLY A 236 11.78 17.04 -16.34
CA GLY A 236 10.35 17.16 -16.03
C GLY A 236 9.59 18.21 -16.83
N ASP A 237 10.25 19.11 -17.59
CA ASP A 237 9.56 20.14 -18.37
C ASP A 237 8.70 19.52 -19.49
N MET A 238 7.50 20.06 -19.67
CA MET A 238 6.46 19.57 -20.59
C MET A 238 6.13 20.64 -21.63
N VAL A 239 5.91 20.21 -22.88
CA VAL A 239 5.42 21.07 -23.95
C VAL A 239 4.21 20.43 -24.61
N LEU A 240 3.10 21.16 -24.62
CA LEU A 240 1.85 20.78 -25.29
C LEU A 240 1.82 21.33 -26.72
N ASP A 241 1.28 20.59 -27.69
CA ASP A 241 1.01 21.18 -29.00
C ASP A 241 -0.17 22.16 -28.93
N ARG A 242 0.10 23.42 -29.28
CA ARG A 242 -0.86 24.50 -29.45
C ARG A 242 -2.09 24.12 -30.29
N SER A 243 -1.89 23.33 -31.33
CA SER A 243 -2.87 23.11 -32.38
C SER A 243 -3.98 22.15 -31.98
N GLU A 244 -3.83 21.44 -30.84
CA GLU A 244 -4.81 20.48 -30.35
C GLU A 244 -6.06 21.11 -29.73
N GLY A 245 -7.14 20.32 -29.70
CA GLY A 245 -8.43 20.67 -29.10
C GLY A 245 -8.49 20.43 -27.59
N TRP A 246 -7.67 21.13 -26.79
CA TRP A 246 -7.59 20.94 -25.33
C TRP A 246 -8.89 21.19 -24.57
N ASN A 247 -9.88 21.84 -25.18
CA ASN A 247 -11.20 22.07 -24.63
C ASN A 247 -12.24 20.99 -24.95
N ASP A 248 -11.85 19.84 -25.51
CA ASP A 248 -12.75 18.70 -25.64
C ASP A 248 -13.31 18.32 -24.26
N SER A 249 -14.60 18.58 -24.05
CA SER A 249 -15.28 18.37 -22.77
C SER A 249 -15.58 16.91 -22.44
N PHE A 250 -15.35 15.96 -23.37
CA PHE A 250 -15.63 14.55 -23.16
C PHE A 250 -14.93 14.00 -21.90
N GLY A 251 -15.68 13.26 -21.08
CA GLY A 251 -15.13 12.61 -19.88
C GLY A 251 -14.51 13.59 -18.87
N ASP A 252 -15.06 14.80 -18.76
CA ASP A 252 -14.50 15.90 -17.97
C ASP A 252 -13.09 16.30 -18.43
N TYR A 253 -12.98 16.66 -19.72
CA TYR A 253 -11.72 17.06 -20.36
C TYR A 253 -10.65 15.97 -20.34
N ARG A 254 -11.08 14.73 -20.56
CA ARG A 254 -10.22 13.54 -20.45
C ARG A 254 -9.06 13.56 -21.44
N PHE A 255 -9.25 14.12 -22.63
CA PHE A 255 -8.16 14.28 -23.60
C PHE A 255 -7.01 15.09 -22.98
N LEU A 256 -7.28 16.31 -22.51
CA LEU A 256 -6.30 17.14 -21.79
C LEU A 256 -5.70 16.43 -20.58
N ARG A 257 -6.55 15.85 -19.72
CA ARG A 257 -6.09 15.25 -18.46
C ARG A 257 -5.21 14.01 -18.67
N ASN A 258 -5.56 13.15 -19.63
CA ASN A 258 -4.77 11.96 -19.94
C ASN A 258 -3.49 12.31 -20.69
N THR A 259 -3.48 13.28 -21.62
CA THR A 259 -2.23 13.70 -22.28
C THR A 259 -1.26 14.28 -21.25
N VAL A 260 -1.70 15.24 -20.43
CA VAL A 260 -0.84 15.79 -19.35
C VAL A 260 -0.43 14.69 -18.37
N GLY A 261 -1.31 13.73 -18.09
CA GLY A 261 -1.02 12.62 -17.18
C GLY A 261 0.02 11.66 -17.72
N HIS A 262 -0.06 11.33 -19.02
CA HIS A 262 0.90 10.51 -19.75
C HIS A 262 2.27 11.18 -19.78
N GLU A 263 2.32 12.43 -20.22
CA GLU A 263 3.56 13.19 -20.30
C GLU A 263 4.23 13.33 -18.92
N HIS A 264 3.43 13.61 -17.90
CA HIS A 264 3.95 13.66 -16.55
C HIS A 264 4.43 12.28 -16.05
N GLY A 265 3.94 11.18 -16.59
CA GLY A 265 4.51 9.85 -16.36
C GLY A 265 5.98 9.76 -16.78
N HIS A 266 6.35 10.33 -17.93
CA HIS A 266 7.77 10.52 -18.31
C HIS A 266 8.47 11.48 -17.35
N GLY A 267 7.81 12.56 -16.94
CA GLY A 267 8.25 13.47 -15.86
C GLY A 267 8.40 12.81 -14.48
N LEU A 268 8.03 11.54 -14.33
CA LEU A 268 8.27 10.69 -13.17
C LEU A 268 9.30 9.58 -13.44
N GLY A 269 9.84 9.47 -14.64
CA GLY A 269 10.79 8.41 -14.99
C GLY A 269 10.13 7.13 -15.52
N LEU A 270 8.90 7.20 -16.03
CA LEU A 270 8.26 6.05 -16.68
C LEU A 270 8.52 6.09 -18.18
N ASN A 271 8.99 4.98 -18.75
CA ASN A 271 9.07 4.83 -20.20
C ASN A 271 7.73 4.42 -20.78
N HIS A 272 7.58 4.53 -22.09
CA HIS A 272 6.45 3.90 -22.76
C HIS A 272 6.39 2.39 -22.51
N VAL A 273 5.18 1.89 -22.44
CA VAL A 273 4.85 0.47 -22.30
C VAL A 273 3.97 0.02 -23.46
N CYS A 274 4.17 -1.18 -23.94
CA CYS A 274 3.41 -1.83 -25.00
C CYS A 274 2.62 -3.01 -24.43
N PRO A 275 1.63 -3.57 -25.15
CA PRO A 275 1.19 -3.29 -26.53
C PRO A 275 0.40 -1.98 -26.66
N ILE A 276 0.13 -1.57 -27.89
CA ILE A 276 -0.85 -0.52 -28.23
C ILE A 276 -2.24 -1.17 -28.21
N ALA A 277 -2.90 -1.15 -27.05
CA ALA A 277 -4.15 -1.86 -26.80
C ALA A 277 -5.19 -1.05 -26.02
N ASN A 278 -4.90 0.22 -25.70
CA ASN A 278 -5.73 1.10 -24.86
C ASN A 278 -5.92 0.54 -23.45
N THR A 279 -4.85 0.01 -22.86
CA THR A 279 -4.86 -0.65 -21.54
C THR A 279 -4.02 0.04 -20.47
N LYS A 280 -3.02 0.85 -20.85
CA LYS A 280 -2.20 1.63 -19.92
C LYS A 280 -2.07 3.08 -20.36
N LEU A 281 -1.86 3.98 -19.40
CA LEU A 281 -1.69 5.40 -19.69
C LEU A 281 -0.41 5.65 -20.49
N MET A 282 0.68 4.94 -20.19
CA MET A 282 1.98 5.10 -20.83
C MET A 282 2.14 4.29 -22.13
N GLU A 283 1.05 3.85 -22.75
CA GLU A 283 1.13 3.39 -24.14
C GLU A 283 1.51 4.55 -25.06
N PRO A 284 2.36 4.36 -26.11
CA PRO A 284 2.84 5.46 -26.94
C PRO A 284 1.72 6.32 -27.55
N PHE A 285 0.56 5.72 -27.77
CA PHE A 285 -0.61 6.39 -28.30
C PHE A 285 -1.57 6.72 -27.16
N LEU A 286 -2.05 7.97 -27.13
CA LEU A 286 -3.02 8.40 -26.14
C LEU A 286 -4.29 7.53 -26.17
N SER A 287 -4.70 7.04 -25.00
CA SER A 287 -6.02 6.46 -24.80
C SER A 287 -6.91 7.38 -23.97
N THR A 288 -8.15 7.57 -24.41
CA THR A 288 -9.24 8.21 -23.63
C THR A 288 -10.28 7.19 -23.15
N ALA A 289 -10.00 5.88 -23.27
CA ALA A 289 -10.91 4.81 -22.85
C ALA A 289 -11.04 4.71 -21.32
N PHE A 290 -10.01 5.12 -20.59
CA PHE A 290 -9.94 5.15 -19.12
C PHE A 290 -9.49 6.53 -18.63
N ASP A 291 -9.53 6.76 -17.32
CA ASP A 291 -9.22 8.06 -16.71
C ASP A 291 -7.96 7.97 -15.84
N GLY A 292 -6.86 8.55 -16.33
CA GLY A 292 -5.59 8.63 -15.62
C GLY A 292 -4.80 7.31 -15.52
N PRO A 293 -3.82 7.24 -14.58
CA PRO A 293 -2.90 6.11 -14.43
C PRO A 293 -3.61 4.77 -14.21
N GLN A 294 -3.12 3.73 -14.90
CA GLN A 294 -3.57 2.36 -14.78
C GLN A 294 -2.64 1.53 -13.88
N GLN A 295 -2.92 0.23 -13.72
CA GLN A 295 -2.14 -0.65 -12.84
C GLN A 295 -0.63 -0.54 -13.08
N ASP A 296 -0.19 -0.48 -14.33
CA ASP A 296 1.22 -0.42 -14.70
C ASP A 296 1.93 0.83 -14.16
N GLU A 297 1.28 1.98 -14.34
CA GLU A 297 1.75 3.27 -13.86
C GLU A 297 1.75 3.36 -12.34
N VAL A 298 0.71 2.84 -11.68
CA VAL A 298 0.63 2.80 -10.21
C VAL A 298 1.80 2.00 -9.65
N ARG A 299 2.07 0.82 -10.24
CA ARG A 299 3.20 -0.03 -9.84
C ARG A 299 4.54 0.69 -10.00
N GLY A 300 4.72 1.44 -11.09
CA GLY A 300 5.95 2.17 -11.38
C GLY A 300 6.17 3.37 -10.50
N GLY A 301 5.14 4.18 -10.35
CA GLY A 301 5.17 5.33 -9.46
C GLY A 301 5.46 4.90 -8.02
N GLN A 302 4.83 3.83 -7.54
CA GLN A 302 5.09 3.30 -6.20
C GLN A 302 6.46 2.64 -6.07
N TYR A 303 6.93 1.91 -7.10
CA TYR A 303 8.28 1.35 -7.08
C TYR A 303 9.34 2.46 -6.95
N VAL A 304 9.23 3.55 -7.71
CA VAL A 304 10.24 4.62 -7.71
C VAL A 304 10.09 5.55 -6.49
N TYR A 305 8.88 6.00 -6.18
CA TYR A 305 8.63 7.08 -5.21
C TYR A 305 7.93 6.61 -3.93
N GLY A 306 7.73 5.31 -3.75
CA GLY A 306 6.97 4.79 -2.63
C GLY A 306 5.46 4.92 -2.82
N ASP A 307 4.72 4.25 -1.95
CA ASP A 307 3.27 4.37 -1.89
C ASP A 307 2.80 5.57 -1.06
N ILE A 308 1.48 5.73 -0.90
CA ILE A 308 0.91 6.92 -0.25
C ILE A 308 1.20 7.02 1.25
N TYR A 309 1.69 5.95 1.88
CA TYR A 309 2.01 5.90 3.31
C TYR A 309 3.50 5.93 3.60
N GLU A 310 4.34 5.93 2.56
CA GLU A 310 5.77 6.04 2.76
C GLU A 310 6.16 7.42 3.34
N PRO A 311 7.13 7.50 4.27
CA PRO A 311 7.88 6.39 4.84
C PRO A 311 7.11 5.66 5.96
N ASN A 312 6.90 4.35 5.83
CA ASN A 312 6.37 3.49 6.90
C ASN A 312 7.18 2.20 7.11
N ALA A 313 8.47 2.24 6.74
CA ALA A 313 9.40 1.12 6.75
C ALA A 313 9.77 0.50 8.12
N SER A 314 9.25 1.02 9.24
CA SER A 314 9.64 0.60 10.59
C SER A 314 8.51 0.72 11.62
N SER A 315 8.64 -0.02 12.73
CA SER A 315 7.74 0.09 13.89
C SER A 315 7.58 1.53 14.40
N ALA A 316 8.68 2.32 14.40
CA ALA A 316 8.66 3.71 14.87
C ALA A 316 8.02 4.69 13.89
N SER A 317 7.93 4.33 12.61
CA SER A 317 7.33 5.13 11.54
C SER A 317 6.03 4.53 11.05
N SER A 318 5.36 3.72 11.87
CA SER A 318 4.15 3.00 11.45
C SER A 318 3.00 3.97 11.13
N THR A 319 2.22 3.61 10.11
CA THR A 319 1.02 4.34 9.71
C THR A 319 -0.09 4.13 10.73
N LEU A 320 -0.55 5.21 11.35
CA LEU A 320 -1.63 5.14 12.35
C LEU A 320 -2.99 4.96 11.66
N LEU A 321 -3.64 3.81 11.90
CA LEU A 321 -4.95 3.44 11.37
C LEU A 321 -6.11 3.83 12.31
N GLY A 322 -5.81 4.21 13.54
CA GLY A 322 -6.79 4.57 14.56
C GLY A 322 -7.32 3.36 15.36
N ALA A 323 -8.48 3.55 16.00
CA ALA A 323 -9.06 2.55 16.91
C ALA A 323 -9.90 1.50 16.17
N LEU A 324 -9.65 0.22 16.48
CA LEU A 324 -10.50 -0.88 16.01
C LEU A 324 -11.64 -1.14 17.01
N ASN A 325 -12.81 -0.60 16.67
CA ASN A 325 -14.03 -0.77 17.45
C ASN A 325 -14.68 -2.15 17.27
N SER A 326 -15.72 -2.43 18.06
CA SER A 326 -16.54 -3.63 17.93
C SER A 326 -17.18 -3.72 16.55
N SER A 327 -17.11 -4.90 15.91
CA SER A 327 -17.67 -5.15 14.57
C SER A 327 -17.10 -4.23 13.47
N ALA A 328 -15.96 -3.60 13.72
CA ALA A 328 -15.32 -2.70 12.77
C ALA A 328 -14.43 -3.46 11.78
N THR A 329 -14.33 -2.89 10.58
CA THR A 329 -13.36 -3.29 9.55
C THR A 329 -12.53 -2.07 9.19
N ILE A 330 -11.21 -2.21 9.26
CA ILE A 330 -10.25 -1.24 8.71
C ILE A 330 -9.73 -1.80 7.39
N THR A 331 -9.72 -0.97 6.35
CA THR A 331 -9.20 -1.35 5.02
C THR A 331 -8.19 -0.32 4.56
N VAL A 332 -7.04 -0.81 4.09
CA VAL A 332 -5.93 -0.04 3.52
C VAL A 332 -5.71 -0.49 2.08
N GLY A 333 -5.25 0.44 1.22
CA GLY A 333 -4.97 0.15 -0.19
C GLY A 333 -6.14 0.41 -1.14
N ASN A 334 -7.19 1.12 -0.70
CA ASN A 334 -8.32 1.45 -1.56
C ASN A 334 -7.96 2.59 -2.52
N VAL A 335 -8.18 2.37 -3.81
CA VAL A 335 -7.98 3.36 -4.87
C VAL A 335 -9.13 4.38 -4.85
N PRO A 336 -8.85 5.70 -4.69
CA PRO A 336 -9.86 6.74 -4.83
C PRO A 336 -10.41 6.81 -6.26
N LEU A 337 -11.62 7.35 -6.43
CA LEU A 337 -12.18 7.59 -7.76
C LEU A 337 -11.32 8.59 -8.56
N PRO A 338 -11.24 8.47 -9.90
CA PRO A 338 -11.80 7.39 -10.73
C PRO A 338 -11.14 6.04 -10.43
N ASN A 339 -11.90 4.94 -10.52
CA ASN A 339 -11.36 3.63 -10.15
C ASN A 339 -10.29 3.18 -11.15
N THR A 340 -9.15 2.70 -10.65
CA THR A 340 -8.14 1.98 -11.44
C THR A 340 -8.26 0.49 -11.11
N ASN A 341 -8.60 -0.31 -12.12
CA ASN A 341 -8.77 -1.76 -11.93
C ASN A 341 -7.43 -2.41 -11.57
N ASN A 342 -7.49 -3.46 -10.74
CA ASN A 342 -6.33 -4.27 -10.34
C ASN A 342 -5.17 -3.46 -9.72
N ALA A 343 -5.49 -2.31 -9.13
CA ALA A 343 -4.53 -1.45 -8.44
C ALA A 343 -4.89 -1.28 -6.96
N ALA A 344 -3.90 -0.84 -6.19
CA ALA A 344 -4.02 -0.46 -4.79
C ALA A 344 -3.14 0.77 -4.53
N THR A 345 -3.45 1.53 -3.49
CA THR A 345 -2.63 2.68 -3.08
C THR A 345 -1.42 2.29 -2.23
N VAL A 346 -1.21 0.98 -2.00
CA VAL A 346 -0.09 0.47 -1.20
C VAL A 346 0.61 -0.68 -1.90
N SER A 347 1.92 -0.79 -1.69
CA SER A 347 2.74 -1.84 -2.29
C SER A 347 4.02 -2.10 -1.51
N ILE A 348 4.57 -3.30 -1.69
CA ILE A 348 5.95 -3.58 -1.35
C ILE A 348 6.81 -3.41 -2.61
N ALA A 349 7.78 -2.50 -2.59
CA ALA A 349 8.60 -2.11 -3.73
C ALA A 349 9.86 -2.97 -3.92
N ASN A 350 10.32 -3.68 -2.88
CA ASN A 350 11.42 -4.66 -2.96
C ASN A 350 11.44 -5.55 -1.69
N THR A 351 12.37 -6.50 -1.59
CA THR A 351 12.43 -7.41 -0.41
C THR A 351 12.99 -6.76 0.87
N LEU A 352 13.59 -5.57 0.78
CA LEU A 352 14.03 -4.79 1.95
C LEU A 352 12.95 -3.86 2.47
N ASP A 353 11.90 -3.66 1.66
CA ASP A 353 10.75 -2.84 1.98
C ASP A 353 9.77 -3.59 2.89
N SER A 354 9.16 -2.86 3.83
CA SER A 354 8.15 -3.38 4.71
C SER A 354 7.22 -2.30 5.24
N ASP A 355 5.94 -2.47 5.06
CA ASP A 355 4.94 -1.52 5.54
C ASP A 355 4.54 -1.84 6.97
N TRP A 356 4.65 -0.85 7.85
CA TRP A 356 4.18 -0.94 9.22
C TRP A 356 2.91 -0.11 9.41
N TYR A 357 1.92 -0.74 10.06
CA TYR A 357 0.66 -0.11 10.43
C TYR A 357 0.40 -0.28 11.91
N GLU A 358 -0.21 0.71 12.55
CA GLU A 358 -0.58 0.64 13.97
C GLU A 358 -2.08 0.90 14.15
N PHE A 359 -2.72 0.11 15.00
CA PHE A 359 -4.10 0.32 15.42
C PHE A 359 -4.23 0.09 16.93
N SER A 360 -5.24 0.71 17.53
CA SER A 360 -5.49 0.62 18.97
C SER A 360 -6.74 -0.18 19.31
N LEU A 361 -6.70 -0.86 20.46
CA LEU A 361 -7.78 -1.65 21.03
C LEU A 361 -8.18 -1.12 22.41
N ALA A 362 -9.48 -0.84 22.59
CA ALA A 362 -10.03 -0.42 23.89
C ALA A 362 -10.39 -1.60 24.82
N SER A 363 -10.51 -2.80 24.27
CA SER A 363 -10.83 -4.04 24.99
C SER A 363 -10.11 -5.20 24.32
N ASN A 364 -10.02 -6.35 24.99
CA ASN A 364 -9.57 -7.58 24.35
C ASN A 364 -10.46 -7.87 23.13
N ARG A 365 -9.86 -8.29 22.02
CA ARG A 365 -10.59 -8.58 20.77
C ARG A 365 -9.99 -9.75 20.02
N VAL A 366 -10.85 -10.50 19.36
CA VAL A 366 -10.42 -11.43 18.30
C VAL A 366 -10.41 -10.67 16.98
N VAL A 367 -9.29 -10.76 16.26
CA VAL A 367 -9.10 -10.09 14.97
C VAL A 367 -8.73 -11.09 13.88
N THR A 368 -9.16 -10.79 12.67
CA THR A 368 -8.62 -11.40 11.46
C THR A 368 -7.90 -10.32 10.66
N VAL A 369 -6.63 -10.55 10.37
CA VAL A 369 -5.80 -9.66 9.55
C VAL A 369 -5.50 -10.36 8.23
N THR A 370 -5.72 -9.66 7.12
CA THR A 370 -5.55 -10.22 5.78
C THR A 370 -4.78 -9.27 4.89
N ALA A 371 -3.65 -9.71 4.34
CA ALA A 371 -2.93 -9.03 3.28
C ALA A 371 -3.22 -9.75 1.94
N THR A 372 -3.95 -9.09 1.05
CA THR A 372 -4.38 -9.65 -0.24
C THR A 372 -3.55 -9.05 -1.35
N PRO A 373 -2.77 -9.83 -2.13
CA PRO A 373 -2.04 -9.30 -3.27
C PRO A 373 -3.03 -8.81 -4.34
N ILE A 374 -2.67 -7.73 -5.02
CA ILE A 374 -3.48 -7.09 -6.06
C ILE A 374 -2.68 -7.02 -7.35
N GLY A 375 -3.32 -7.37 -8.46
CA GLY A 375 -2.76 -7.26 -9.79
C GLY A 375 -3.48 -8.18 -10.77
N SER A 376 -3.13 -8.06 -12.05
CA SER A 376 -3.54 -9.00 -13.09
C SER A 376 -2.32 -9.49 -13.89
N ASN A 377 -2.54 -10.50 -14.73
CA ASN A 377 -1.60 -10.84 -15.80
C ASN A 377 -1.84 -9.91 -16.99
N TYR A 378 -0.81 -9.22 -17.43
CA TYR A 378 -0.91 -8.25 -18.52
C TYR A 378 0.40 -8.12 -19.27
N ASP A 379 0.31 -7.78 -20.56
CA ASP A 379 1.48 -7.55 -21.40
C ASP A 379 2.04 -6.16 -21.08
N ASP A 380 3.31 -6.08 -20.71
CA ASP A 380 4.03 -4.85 -20.37
C ASP A 380 5.35 -4.75 -21.13
N SER A 381 5.32 -5.26 -22.36
CA SER A 381 6.41 -5.21 -23.34
C SER A 381 7.02 -3.81 -23.48
N PRO A 382 8.34 -3.68 -23.64
CA PRO A 382 8.95 -2.38 -23.93
C PRO A 382 8.61 -1.93 -25.35
N GLN A 383 8.63 -0.62 -25.58
CA GLN A 383 8.59 -0.08 -26.92
C GLN A 383 9.90 -0.40 -27.67
N ASN A 384 9.81 -0.72 -28.97
CA ASN A 384 10.96 -1.04 -29.83
C ASN A 384 11.21 0.10 -30.82
N GLY A 385 12.44 0.62 -30.87
CA GLY A 385 12.81 1.72 -31.77
C GLY A 385 12.96 1.35 -33.25
N SER A 386 12.12 0.48 -33.82
CA SER A 386 12.18 0.11 -35.24
C SER A 386 11.09 0.76 -36.09
N LEU A 387 11.49 1.22 -37.28
CA LEU A 387 10.70 1.89 -38.33
C LEU A 387 9.43 1.15 -38.83
N GLN A 388 9.18 -0.08 -38.38
CA GLN A 388 7.95 -0.82 -38.61
C GLN A 388 7.54 -1.54 -37.32
N GLY A 389 6.34 -1.20 -36.81
CA GLY A 389 5.76 -1.85 -35.64
C GLY A 389 6.38 -1.44 -34.32
N ASN A 390 6.31 -0.13 -34.03
CA ASN A 390 6.83 0.64 -32.88
C ASN A 390 6.35 0.17 -31.48
N CYS A 391 5.88 -1.07 -31.34
CA CYS A 391 5.67 -1.70 -30.05
C CYS A 391 6.04 -3.19 -30.13
N SER A 392 6.70 -3.70 -29.09
CA SER A 392 6.83 -5.14 -28.89
C SER A 392 5.63 -5.67 -28.11
N ASN A 393 5.36 -6.98 -28.24
CA ASN A 393 4.20 -7.65 -27.63
C ASN A 393 4.63 -9.02 -27.08
N ASN A 394 3.74 -9.64 -26.31
CA ASN A 394 3.84 -10.97 -25.71
C ASN A 394 4.88 -11.12 -24.60
N ASN A 395 5.20 -10.04 -23.88
CA ASN A 395 5.96 -10.09 -22.64
C ASN A 395 4.99 -9.86 -21.46
N PHE A 396 4.48 -10.94 -20.89
CA PHE A 396 3.45 -10.87 -19.85
C PHE A 396 4.05 -10.87 -18.45
N THR A 397 3.58 -9.92 -17.65
CA THR A 397 3.85 -9.84 -16.21
C THR A 397 2.60 -10.23 -15.42
N ASN A 398 2.75 -11.22 -14.55
CA ASN A 398 1.71 -11.60 -13.60
C ASN A 398 1.86 -10.82 -12.29
N ALA A 399 1.41 -9.56 -12.29
CA ALA A 399 1.54 -8.66 -11.13
C ALA A 399 0.73 -9.09 -9.91
N LEU A 400 -0.20 -10.04 -10.04
CA LEU A 400 -0.86 -10.63 -8.89
C LEU A 400 0.13 -11.46 -8.04
N ALA A 401 1.16 -12.05 -8.66
CA ALA A 401 2.02 -13.05 -8.03
C ALA A 401 3.53 -12.76 -8.19
N LEU A 402 3.91 -11.48 -8.31
CA LEU A 402 5.33 -11.10 -8.36
C LEU A 402 6.00 -11.22 -7.00
N GLY A 403 5.31 -10.75 -5.97
CA GLY A 403 5.73 -10.80 -4.58
C GLY A 403 5.04 -11.91 -3.82
N ASN A 404 5.80 -12.66 -3.02
CA ASN A 404 5.21 -13.55 -2.01
C ASN A 404 5.07 -12.78 -0.70
N LEU A 405 3.86 -12.28 -0.42
CA LEU A 405 3.57 -11.50 0.78
C LEU A 405 3.83 -12.31 2.05
N SER A 406 4.18 -11.61 3.12
CA SER A 406 4.35 -12.10 4.47
C SER A 406 3.66 -11.10 5.39
N LEU A 407 2.99 -11.61 6.42
CA LEU A 407 2.18 -10.83 7.33
C LEU A 407 2.54 -11.16 8.77
N GLN A 408 2.81 -10.13 9.57
CA GLN A 408 3.14 -10.26 10.99
C GLN A 408 2.27 -9.35 11.84
N LEU A 409 2.03 -9.77 13.06
CA LEU A 409 1.33 -8.99 14.08
C LEU A 409 2.22 -8.89 15.32
N TRP A 410 2.32 -7.68 15.87
CA TRP A 410 3.25 -7.30 16.91
C TRP A 410 2.51 -6.57 18.04
N SER A 411 2.99 -6.75 19.26
CA SER A 411 2.60 -5.93 20.41
C SER A 411 3.54 -4.72 20.43
N GLU A 412 2.96 -3.52 20.37
CA GLU A 412 3.74 -2.28 20.43
C GLU A 412 4.38 -2.14 21.82
N ALA A 413 3.59 -2.33 22.88
CA ALA A 413 4.02 -2.13 24.26
C ALA A 413 5.23 -2.98 24.67
N SER A 414 5.37 -4.18 24.10
CA SER A 414 6.51 -5.08 24.39
C SER A 414 7.55 -5.14 23.27
N GLY A 415 7.26 -4.58 22.09
CA GLY A 415 8.10 -4.70 20.90
C GLY A 415 8.29 -6.14 20.42
N THR A 416 7.36 -7.05 20.73
CA THR A 416 7.49 -8.49 20.42
C THR A 416 6.54 -8.93 19.32
N GLN A 417 7.03 -9.75 18.39
CA GLN A 417 6.23 -10.42 17.39
C GLN A 417 5.28 -11.42 18.05
N LEU A 418 3.98 -11.28 17.80
CA LEU A 418 2.92 -12.13 18.34
C LEU A 418 2.65 -13.34 17.44
N VAL A 419 2.67 -13.12 16.14
CA VAL A 419 2.47 -14.16 15.11
C VAL A 419 3.03 -13.67 13.77
N SER A 420 3.49 -14.62 12.95
CA SER A 420 3.93 -14.40 11.56
C SER A 420 3.32 -15.49 10.69
N VAL A 421 2.80 -15.11 9.52
CA VAL A 421 2.32 -16.02 8.49
C VAL A 421 3.00 -15.68 7.17
N ASN A 422 3.52 -16.72 6.54
CA ASN A 422 4.13 -16.74 5.21
C ASN A 422 3.96 -18.17 4.70
N THR A 423 2.70 -18.53 4.46
CA THR A 423 2.28 -19.91 4.16
C THR A 423 1.57 -20.01 2.82
N ALA A 424 0.97 -18.91 2.37
CA ALA A 424 0.37 -18.81 1.06
C ALA A 424 1.49 -18.70 0.00
N ALA A 425 1.19 -19.18 -1.21
CA ALA A 425 2.06 -18.91 -2.35
C ALA A 425 1.81 -17.50 -2.89
N ALA A 426 2.76 -16.97 -3.66
CA ALA A 426 2.60 -15.70 -4.36
C ALA A 426 1.26 -15.65 -5.14
N GLY A 427 0.56 -14.53 -5.05
CA GLY A 427 -0.79 -14.37 -5.63
C GLY A 427 -1.94 -14.85 -4.78
N SER A 428 -1.68 -15.43 -3.60
CA SER A 428 -2.69 -15.75 -2.59
C SER A 428 -2.56 -14.85 -1.37
N ALA A 429 -3.68 -14.63 -0.67
CA ALA A 429 -3.69 -13.78 0.52
C ALA A 429 -3.02 -14.47 1.72
N GLU A 430 -2.25 -13.70 2.48
CA GLU A 430 -1.79 -14.09 3.81
C GLU A 430 -2.83 -13.72 4.86
N VAL A 431 -3.15 -14.66 5.76
CA VAL A 431 -4.24 -14.51 6.72
C VAL A 431 -3.79 -14.92 8.13
N ILE A 432 -3.82 -13.97 9.06
CA ILE A 432 -3.84 -14.24 10.49
C ILE A 432 -5.31 -14.38 10.89
N SER A 433 -5.78 -15.61 11.06
CA SER A 433 -7.20 -15.90 11.30
C SER A 433 -7.52 -15.92 12.79
N GLN A 434 -8.52 -15.13 13.20
CA GLN A 434 -9.15 -15.18 14.52
C GLN A 434 -8.16 -15.20 15.69
N TYR A 435 -7.22 -14.26 15.67
CA TYR A 435 -6.20 -14.11 16.71
C TYR A 435 -6.74 -13.26 17.86
N LEU A 436 -6.67 -13.77 19.10
CA LEU A 436 -7.00 -12.99 20.30
C LEU A 436 -5.87 -12.03 20.63
N LEU A 437 -6.17 -10.73 20.61
CA LEU A 437 -5.33 -9.65 21.09
C LEU A 437 -5.76 -9.23 22.51
N SER A 438 -4.81 -9.36 23.43
CA SER A 438 -4.90 -8.97 24.84
C SER A 438 -3.50 -8.66 25.37
N PRO A 439 -3.31 -7.67 26.26
CA PRO A 439 -4.33 -6.77 26.83
C PRO A 439 -4.74 -5.64 25.85
N PRO A 440 -5.76 -4.81 26.17
CA PRO A 440 -6.05 -3.62 25.38
C PRO A 440 -4.81 -2.71 25.25
N GLY A 441 -4.63 -2.06 24.11
CA GLY A 441 -3.43 -1.29 23.79
C GLY A 441 -3.19 -1.16 22.29
N ASN A 442 -1.96 -0.77 21.94
CA ASN A 442 -1.54 -0.60 20.55
C ASN A 442 -0.92 -1.89 20.00
N TYR A 443 -1.26 -2.18 18.75
CA TYR A 443 -0.78 -3.33 18.01
C TYR A 443 -0.32 -2.90 16.64
N GLN A 444 0.74 -3.56 16.17
CA GLN A 444 1.35 -3.24 14.89
C GLN A 444 1.26 -4.41 13.93
N ILE A 445 1.01 -4.12 12.66
CA ILE A 445 1.05 -5.06 11.55
C ILE A 445 2.26 -4.72 10.70
N LYS A 446 3.01 -5.75 10.31
CA LYS A 446 4.06 -5.64 9.31
C LYS A 446 3.66 -6.45 8.08
N VAL A 447 3.67 -5.81 6.91
CA VAL A 447 3.55 -6.46 5.61
C VAL A 447 4.88 -6.34 4.89
N ASN A 448 5.36 -7.42 4.27
CA ASN A 448 6.57 -7.40 3.45
C ASN A 448 6.51 -8.53 2.42
N CYS A 449 7.48 -8.59 1.50
CA CYS A 449 7.63 -9.72 0.58
C CYS A 449 8.79 -10.61 1.00
N SER A 450 8.58 -11.94 0.99
CA SER A 450 9.66 -12.92 1.16
C SER A 450 10.46 -13.14 -0.12
N THR A 451 9.83 -12.95 -1.28
CA THR A 451 10.45 -12.92 -2.60
C THR A 451 9.80 -11.80 -3.41
N LEU A 452 10.58 -11.03 -4.16
CA LEU A 452 10.09 -10.04 -5.12
C LEU A 452 11.23 -9.75 -6.12
N PRO A 453 11.00 -9.84 -7.45
CA PRO A 453 12.02 -9.48 -8.44
C PRO A 453 12.48 -8.02 -8.31
N SER A 454 13.74 -7.76 -8.66
CA SER A 454 14.25 -6.39 -8.75
C SER A 454 13.53 -5.63 -9.87
N GLY A 455 13.24 -4.35 -9.65
CA GLY A 455 12.51 -3.52 -10.63
C GLY A 455 10.99 -3.69 -10.57
N GLU A 456 10.46 -4.46 -9.62
CA GLU A 456 9.04 -4.78 -9.52
C GLU A 456 8.47 -4.42 -8.15
N SER A 457 7.19 -4.05 -8.12
CA SER A 457 6.41 -3.88 -6.89
C SER A 457 5.26 -4.89 -6.82
N GLN A 458 4.90 -5.30 -5.61
CA GLN A 458 3.71 -6.08 -5.32
C GLN A 458 2.67 -5.19 -4.63
N LEU A 459 1.64 -4.79 -5.38
CA LEU A 459 0.48 -4.10 -4.80
C LEU A 459 -0.30 -5.06 -3.89
N TYR A 460 -0.92 -4.53 -2.84
CA TYR A 460 -1.78 -5.32 -1.97
C TYR A 460 -2.88 -4.48 -1.31
N LYS A 461 -3.84 -5.14 -0.67
CA LYS A 461 -4.78 -4.53 0.27
C LYS A 461 -4.65 -5.19 1.62
N LEU A 462 -4.69 -4.39 2.69
CA LEU A 462 -4.72 -4.87 4.06
C LEU A 462 -6.13 -4.68 4.64
N THR A 463 -6.67 -5.72 5.25
CA THR A 463 -7.94 -5.65 5.98
C THR A 463 -7.76 -6.17 7.40
N ILE A 464 -8.31 -5.45 8.37
CA ILE A 464 -8.36 -5.82 9.79
C ILE A 464 -9.82 -5.87 10.19
N VAL A 465 -10.31 -7.05 10.54
CA VAL A 465 -11.71 -7.26 10.95
C VAL A 465 -11.73 -7.69 12.41
N SER A 466 -12.55 -7.04 13.23
CA SER A 466 -12.97 -7.59 14.52
C SER A 466 -14.46 -7.91 14.48
N ASN A 467 -14.81 -9.19 14.45
CA ASN A 467 -16.21 -9.65 14.34
C ASN A 467 -16.73 -10.37 15.59
N LEU A 468 -15.91 -10.50 16.64
CA LEU A 468 -16.29 -11.17 17.88
C LEU A 468 -16.20 -10.22 19.07
N ASN A 469 -17.33 -10.06 19.76
CA ASN A 469 -17.38 -9.42 21.06
C ASN A 469 -17.17 -10.45 22.17
N ILE A 470 -16.22 -10.16 23.06
CA ILE A 470 -15.94 -10.99 24.23
C ILE A 470 -16.90 -10.55 25.33
N ASN A 471 -17.80 -11.44 25.72
CA ASN A 471 -18.69 -11.31 26.86
C ASN A 471 -18.20 -12.24 27.96
N PHE A 472 -18.34 -11.81 29.21
CA PHE A 472 -18.06 -12.61 30.39
C PHE A 472 -18.97 -12.15 31.51
N THR A 473 -19.73 -13.07 32.09
CA THR A 473 -20.72 -12.79 33.12
C THR A 473 -20.66 -13.82 34.23
N ALA A 474 -20.97 -13.41 35.46
CA ALA A 474 -21.27 -14.32 36.56
C ALA A 474 -22.77 -14.29 36.93
N SER A 475 -23.22 -15.30 37.66
CA SER A 475 -24.63 -15.45 38.04
C SER A 475 -25.11 -14.53 39.16
N ASP A 476 -24.21 -13.81 39.83
CA ASP A 476 -24.51 -12.79 40.85
C ASP A 476 -25.66 -13.12 41.81
N GLY A 477 -25.52 -14.24 42.54
CA GLY A 477 -26.48 -14.65 43.57
C GLY A 477 -27.72 -15.39 43.07
N THR A 478 -27.83 -15.64 41.75
CA THR A 478 -28.94 -16.44 41.18
C THR A 478 -28.99 -17.87 41.75
N PHE A 479 -27.85 -18.41 42.17
CA PHE A 479 -27.75 -19.74 42.76
C PHE A 479 -27.20 -19.66 44.19
N ASN A 480 -27.64 -20.57 45.06
CA ASN A 480 -27.14 -20.70 46.43
C ASN A 480 -26.01 -21.75 46.57
N ASP A 481 -25.86 -22.62 45.57
CA ASP A 481 -24.93 -23.74 45.57
C ASP A 481 -23.66 -23.46 44.73
N LYS A 482 -23.68 -22.43 43.86
CA LYS A 482 -22.58 -22.12 42.95
C LYS A 482 -22.57 -20.68 42.45
N VAL A 483 -21.45 -20.28 41.88
CA VAL A 483 -21.38 -19.14 40.95
C VAL A 483 -21.25 -19.70 39.54
N ARG A 484 -22.25 -19.47 38.68
CA ARG A 484 -22.14 -19.83 37.26
C ARG A 484 -21.45 -18.72 36.49
N LEU A 485 -20.41 -19.08 35.76
CA LEU A 485 -19.65 -18.23 34.87
C LEU A 485 -19.97 -18.60 33.42
N ASP A 486 -20.28 -17.61 32.59
CA ASP A 486 -20.51 -17.80 31.16
C ASP A 486 -19.66 -16.80 30.36
N TRP A 487 -19.02 -17.25 29.28
CA TRP A 487 -18.20 -16.37 28.44
C TRP A 487 -18.35 -16.67 26.95
N THR A 488 -17.89 -15.74 26.11
CA THR A 488 -17.87 -15.94 24.66
C THR A 488 -16.92 -17.08 24.29
N ASN A 489 -17.43 -18.07 23.53
CA ASN A 489 -16.59 -19.09 22.92
C ASN A 489 -15.56 -18.44 21.98
N THR A 490 -14.28 -18.57 22.34
CA THR A 490 -13.16 -17.96 21.61
C THR A 490 -12.66 -18.92 20.53
N PRO A 491 -12.69 -18.52 19.24
CA PRO A 491 -12.19 -19.35 18.16
C PRO A 491 -10.74 -19.78 18.40
N ASN A 492 -10.39 -20.99 17.96
CA ASN A 492 -9.07 -21.60 18.12
C ASN A 492 -8.62 -21.85 19.58
N ALA A 493 -9.42 -21.53 20.59
CA ALA A 493 -9.13 -21.91 21.96
C ALA A 493 -9.31 -23.43 22.15
N THR A 494 -8.36 -24.08 22.83
CA THR A 494 -8.43 -25.50 23.19
C THR A 494 -9.00 -25.73 24.59
N GLY A 495 -9.06 -24.68 25.40
CA GLY A 495 -9.58 -24.70 26.76
C GLY A 495 -9.38 -23.37 27.47
N TYR A 496 -9.85 -23.28 28.71
CA TYR A 496 -9.81 -22.07 29.51
C TYR A 496 -9.29 -22.36 30.92
N ARG A 497 -8.60 -21.39 31.51
CA ARG A 497 -8.26 -21.37 32.94
C ARG A 497 -9.10 -20.31 33.63
N ILE A 498 -9.76 -20.72 34.71
CA ILE A 498 -10.63 -19.87 35.51
C ILE A 498 -9.85 -19.48 36.76
N TYR A 499 -9.80 -18.17 37.02
CA TYR A 499 -9.16 -17.59 38.20
C TYR A 499 -10.21 -16.89 39.06
N ARG A 500 -9.99 -16.90 40.38
CA ARG A 500 -10.84 -16.24 41.37
C ARG A 500 -10.00 -15.49 42.39
N GLY A 501 -10.45 -14.32 42.82
CA GLY A 501 -9.81 -13.52 43.87
C GLY A 501 -10.86 -12.80 44.73
N THR A 502 -10.48 -12.42 45.94
CA THR A 502 -11.31 -11.58 46.83
C THR A 502 -11.12 -10.09 46.61
N THR A 503 -10.17 -9.72 45.75
CA THR A 503 -9.96 -8.34 45.28
C THR A 503 -10.02 -8.32 43.76
N SER A 504 -10.19 -7.16 43.14
CA SER A 504 -10.20 -6.99 41.68
C SER A 504 -8.80 -7.05 41.03
N SER A 505 -7.76 -7.48 41.76
CA SER A 505 -6.40 -7.58 41.24
C SER A 505 -6.07 -9.01 40.80
N PHE A 506 -5.82 -9.19 39.50
CA PHE A 506 -5.46 -10.48 38.92
C PHE A 506 -4.21 -11.10 39.57
N GLY A 507 -3.23 -10.27 39.97
CA GLY A 507 -2.00 -10.74 40.61
C GLY A 507 -2.20 -11.45 41.95
N SER A 508 -3.37 -11.28 42.58
CA SER A 508 -3.77 -11.97 43.82
C SER A 508 -4.73 -13.14 43.59
N ALA A 509 -5.18 -13.35 42.36
CA ALA A 509 -6.15 -14.37 42.01
C ALA A 509 -5.50 -15.77 41.97
N THR A 510 -6.26 -16.78 42.38
CA THR A 510 -5.86 -18.18 42.31
C THR A 510 -6.60 -18.89 41.19
N GLN A 511 -5.91 -19.80 40.49
CA GLN A 511 -6.57 -20.64 39.50
C GLN A 511 -7.45 -21.68 40.21
N ILE A 512 -8.75 -21.70 39.92
CA ILE A 512 -9.70 -22.63 40.53
C ILE A 512 -10.07 -23.80 39.60
N ALA A 513 -9.92 -23.62 38.28
CA ALA A 513 -10.22 -24.67 37.32
C ALA A 513 -9.43 -24.54 36.00
N SER A 514 -9.33 -25.67 35.29
CA SER A 514 -9.04 -25.74 33.86
C SER A 514 -10.18 -26.51 33.19
N VAL A 515 -10.75 -25.97 32.13
CA VAL A 515 -11.84 -26.62 31.39
C VAL A 515 -11.48 -26.77 29.92
N GLY A 516 -11.78 -27.93 29.32
CA GLY A 516 -11.33 -28.29 27.97
C GLY A 516 -9.99 -29.04 27.95
N PHE A 517 -9.20 -28.85 26.90
CA PHE A 517 -7.90 -29.49 26.62
C PHE A 517 -7.92 -30.98 26.24
N SER A 518 -9.09 -31.62 26.22
CA SER A 518 -9.26 -33.03 25.84
C SER A 518 -9.58 -33.28 24.36
N GLY A 519 -9.52 -32.22 23.53
CA GLY A 519 -9.98 -32.25 22.14
C GLY A 519 -11.47 -31.91 22.00
N GLY A 520 -11.84 -31.32 20.86
CA GLY A 520 -13.20 -30.78 20.60
C GLY A 520 -13.37 -29.32 21.04
N THR A 521 -14.60 -28.81 20.92
CA THR A 521 -14.94 -27.44 21.34
C THR A 521 -14.89 -27.36 22.87
N PRO A 522 -14.07 -26.48 23.47
CA PRO A 522 -14.02 -26.35 24.92
C PRO A 522 -15.32 -25.76 25.47
N PRO A 523 -15.73 -26.14 26.69
CA PRO A 523 -16.87 -25.51 27.33
C PRO A 523 -16.60 -24.03 27.57
N PHE A 524 -17.63 -23.21 27.41
CA PHE A 524 -17.61 -21.77 27.61
C PHE A 524 -18.46 -21.35 28.81
N THR A 525 -18.58 -22.27 29.77
CA THR A 525 -19.30 -22.11 31.03
C THR A 525 -18.58 -22.89 32.13
N TYR A 526 -18.67 -22.42 33.38
CA TYR A 526 -18.11 -23.08 34.56
C TYR A 526 -18.93 -22.78 35.81
N ASP A 527 -19.21 -23.80 36.62
CA ASP A 527 -19.91 -23.67 37.89
C ASP A 527 -18.89 -23.74 39.05
N ASP A 528 -18.63 -22.61 39.72
CA ASP A 528 -17.83 -22.55 40.94
C ASP A 528 -18.68 -22.89 42.17
N THR A 529 -18.74 -24.17 42.52
CA THR A 529 -19.43 -24.67 43.74
C THR A 529 -18.62 -24.46 45.01
N THR A 530 -17.39 -23.95 44.91
CA THR A 530 -16.46 -23.80 46.04
C THR A 530 -16.43 -22.39 46.62
N ALA A 531 -17.12 -21.43 45.99
CA ALA A 531 -17.24 -20.07 46.51
C ALA A 531 -17.87 -20.08 47.90
N THR A 532 -17.42 -19.23 48.82
CA THR A 532 -18.11 -19.05 50.10
C THR A 532 -19.44 -18.30 49.86
N PRO A 533 -20.58 -18.77 50.39
CA PRO A 533 -21.85 -18.05 50.24
C PRO A 533 -21.78 -16.62 50.81
N GLY A 534 -22.45 -15.68 50.15
CA GLY A 534 -22.51 -14.27 50.56
C GLY A 534 -21.22 -13.46 50.31
N GLN A 535 -20.10 -14.11 49.97
CA GLN A 535 -18.85 -13.42 49.64
C GLN A 535 -18.82 -13.08 48.15
N THR A 536 -18.64 -11.80 47.83
CA THR A 536 -18.32 -11.36 46.47
C THR A 536 -16.89 -11.73 46.12
N PHE A 537 -16.73 -12.43 45.00
CA PHE A 537 -15.45 -12.72 44.36
C PHE A 537 -15.32 -11.96 43.04
N HIS A 538 -14.09 -11.86 42.55
CA HIS A 538 -13.75 -11.41 41.21
C HIS A 538 -13.21 -12.60 40.43
N TYR A 539 -13.67 -12.77 39.20
CA TYR A 539 -13.30 -13.87 38.32
C TYR A 539 -12.58 -13.37 37.08
N TRP A 540 -11.70 -14.20 36.53
CA TRP A 540 -11.02 -13.98 35.26
C TRP A 540 -10.95 -15.27 34.47
N ILE A 541 -10.97 -15.13 33.15
CA ILE A 541 -10.80 -16.23 32.20
C ILE A 541 -9.54 -15.98 31.39
N ARG A 542 -8.69 -17.01 31.29
CA ARG A 542 -7.59 -17.04 30.32
C ARG A 542 -7.85 -18.13 29.29
N ALA A 543 -7.82 -17.77 28.01
CA ALA A 543 -7.97 -18.69 26.90
C ALA A 543 -6.63 -19.36 26.57
N GLY A 544 -6.64 -20.69 26.42
CA GLY A 544 -5.51 -21.50 25.99
C GLY A 544 -5.55 -21.76 24.49
N PHE A 545 -4.42 -21.54 23.81
CA PHE A 545 -4.25 -21.78 22.38
C PHE A 545 -3.10 -22.76 22.11
N PRO A 546 -3.13 -23.52 21.01
CA PRO A 546 -2.01 -24.37 20.62
C PRO A 546 -0.70 -23.58 20.45
N ASN A 547 0.41 -24.12 20.96
CA ASN A 547 1.75 -23.58 20.77
C ASN A 547 2.76 -24.72 20.67
N GLY A 548 2.80 -25.39 19.51
CA GLY A 548 3.51 -26.65 19.35
C GLY A 548 2.98 -27.71 20.31
N ALA A 549 3.89 -28.33 21.09
CA ALA A 549 3.52 -29.29 22.13
C ALA A 549 3.02 -28.64 23.44
N SER A 550 2.99 -27.30 23.52
CA SER A 550 2.58 -26.54 24.71
C SER A 550 1.28 -25.77 24.47
N THR A 551 0.73 -25.17 25.51
CA THR A 551 -0.42 -24.26 25.43
C THR A 551 0.00 -22.85 25.81
N ARG A 552 -0.29 -21.88 24.95
CA ARG A 552 -0.13 -20.45 25.25
C ARG A 552 -1.42 -19.92 25.86
N PHE A 553 -1.31 -19.26 27.02
CA PHE A 553 -2.46 -18.65 27.68
C PHE A 553 -2.47 -17.13 27.49
N GLN A 554 -3.62 -16.60 27.06
CA GLN A 554 -3.87 -15.16 26.96
C GLN A 554 -5.07 -14.78 27.82
N ASP A 555 -5.05 -13.57 28.35
CA ASP A 555 -6.17 -13.08 29.15
C ASP A 555 -7.37 -12.86 28.20
N LEU A 556 -8.51 -13.45 28.56
CA LEU A 556 -9.72 -13.35 27.75
C LEU A 556 -10.60 -12.23 28.29
N ALA A 557 -10.96 -12.33 29.57
CA ALA A 557 -11.89 -11.40 30.21
C ALA A 557 -11.69 -11.37 31.74
N GLY A 558 -12.20 -10.30 32.36
CA GLY A 558 -12.21 -10.06 33.80
C GLY A 558 -11.48 -8.76 34.19
N PRO A 559 -11.62 -8.30 35.45
CA PRO A 559 -12.41 -8.93 36.52
C PRO A 559 -13.91 -8.85 36.27
N GLU A 560 -14.62 -9.95 36.49
CA GLU A 560 -16.08 -9.99 36.59
C GLU A 560 -16.46 -10.32 38.03
N THR A 561 -17.36 -9.56 38.65
CA THR A 561 -17.83 -9.87 40.01
C THR A 561 -18.78 -11.07 39.99
N GLY A 562 -18.78 -11.87 41.04
CA GLY A 562 -19.71 -12.99 41.19
C GLY A 562 -19.82 -13.43 42.65
N PHE A 563 -21.02 -13.81 43.07
CA PHE A 563 -21.27 -14.42 44.37
C PHE A 563 -22.37 -15.49 44.26
N ARG A 564 -22.42 -16.38 45.24
CA ARG A 564 -23.55 -17.29 45.46
C ARG A 564 -24.26 -16.89 46.74
N THR A 565 -25.58 -17.00 46.77
CA THR A 565 -26.36 -16.71 47.98
C THR A 565 -26.13 -17.79 49.04
N ALA A 566 -26.29 -17.43 50.33
CA ALA A 566 -26.43 -18.45 51.35
C ALA A 566 -27.69 -19.28 51.07
N PRO A 567 -27.67 -20.60 51.31
CA PRO A 567 -28.90 -21.35 51.42
C PRO A 567 -29.83 -20.61 52.40
N PRO A 568 -31.14 -20.50 52.10
CA PRO A 568 -32.07 -19.94 53.07
C PRO A 568 -31.93 -20.71 54.39
N CYS A 569 -31.78 -19.97 55.47
CA CYS A 569 -31.62 -20.56 56.78
C CYS A 569 -32.96 -21.13 57.20
N GLN A 570 -33.11 -22.46 57.18
CA GLN A 570 -34.39 -23.09 57.52
C GLN A 570 -34.84 -22.77 58.95
N ALA A 571 -33.91 -22.41 59.84
CA ALA A 571 -34.18 -21.99 61.20
C ALA A 571 -34.72 -20.55 61.34
N ASP A 572 -34.56 -19.70 60.32
CA ASP A 572 -35.21 -18.38 60.22
C ASP A 572 -36.62 -18.63 59.67
N PHE A 573 -37.50 -19.06 60.56
CA PHE A 573 -38.81 -19.59 60.24
C PHE A 573 -39.77 -18.49 59.77
N ASN A 574 -39.59 -17.26 60.26
CA ASN A 574 -40.41 -16.12 59.88
C ASN A 574 -39.79 -15.26 58.77
N ALA A 575 -38.59 -15.62 58.30
CA ALA A 575 -37.84 -15.00 57.22
C ALA A 575 -37.51 -13.52 57.47
N ASP A 576 -37.28 -13.14 58.73
CA ASP A 576 -36.95 -11.76 59.12
C ASP A 576 -35.45 -11.44 59.08
N THR A 577 -34.63 -12.40 58.62
CA THR A 577 -33.17 -12.36 58.50
C THR A 577 -32.39 -12.55 59.81
N SER A 578 -33.08 -12.82 60.91
CA SER A 578 -32.49 -13.20 62.20
C SER A 578 -32.94 -14.60 62.58
N VAL A 579 -32.11 -15.38 63.27
CA VAL A 579 -32.56 -16.58 63.97
C VAL A 579 -32.62 -16.24 65.44
N ASP A 580 -33.82 -16.06 65.96
CA ASP A 580 -34.06 -15.69 67.34
C ASP A 580 -35.27 -16.39 67.96
N PHE A 581 -35.63 -15.97 69.16
CA PHE A 581 -36.71 -16.61 69.90
C PHE A 581 -38.07 -16.55 69.17
N PHE A 582 -38.29 -15.58 68.29
CA PHE A 582 -39.52 -15.45 67.52
C PHE A 582 -39.66 -16.56 66.47
N ASP A 583 -38.57 -16.99 65.82
CA ASP A 583 -38.61 -18.14 64.91
C ASP A 583 -39.02 -19.44 65.61
N TYR A 584 -38.47 -19.64 66.81
CA TYR A 584 -38.82 -20.80 67.62
C TYR A 584 -40.31 -20.78 68.01
N LEU A 585 -40.83 -19.62 68.40
CA LEU A 585 -42.25 -19.48 68.73
C LEU A 585 -43.14 -19.70 67.52
N ASP A 586 -42.78 -19.14 66.37
CA ASP A 586 -43.54 -19.26 65.13
C ASP A 586 -43.54 -20.71 64.62
N PHE A 587 -42.41 -21.42 64.71
CA PHE A 587 -42.34 -22.86 64.41
C PHE A 587 -43.20 -23.68 65.38
N VAL A 588 -43.07 -23.48 66.69
CA VAL A 588 -43.86 -24.23 67.69
C VAL A 588 -45.35 -23.99 67.52
N ALA A 589 -45.75 -22.77 67.15
CA ALA A 589 -47.14 -22.42 66.84
C ALA A 589 -47.63 -23.17 65.60
N ALA A 590 -46.87 -23.17 64.50
CA ALA A 590 -47.18 -23.91 63.28
C ALA A 590 -47.24 -25.43 63.51
N PHE A 591 -46.29 -25.98 64.26
CA PHE A 591 -46.22 -27.40 64.63
C PHE A 591 -47.44 -27.81 65.47
N SER A 592 -47.79 -27.02 66.49
CA SER A 592 -48.95 -27.29 67.34
C SER A 592 -50.29 -27.15 66.60
N ALA A 593 -50.32 -26.35 65.54
CA ALA A 593 -51.48 -26.17 64.66
C ALA A 593 -51.54 -27.19 63.51
N ASN A 594 -50.54 -28.06 63.37
CA ASN A 594 -50.41 -29.02 62.28
C ASN A 594 -50.45 -28.33 60.89
N GLU A 595 -49.78 -27.18 60.79
CA GLU A 595 -49.66 -26.41 59.55
C GLU A 595 -48.60 -27.03 58.63
N PRO A 596 -48.81 -27.07 57.30
CA PRO A 596 -47.84 -27.63 56.36
C PRO A 596 -46.44 -27.01 56.41
N SER A 597 -46.30 -25.78 56.93
CA SER A 597 -44.99 -25.13 57.11
C SER A 597 -44.16 -25.75 58.22
N ALA A 598 -44.74 -26.58 59.09
CA ALA A 598 -44.03 -27.29 60.15
C ALA A 598 -43.47 -28.66 59.74
N ASP A 599 -43.73 -29.11 58.51
CA ASP A 599 -43.05 -30.26 57.87
C ASP A 599 -41.64 -29.80 57.46
N PHE A 600 -40.71 -29.87 58.41
CA PHE A 600 -39.38 -29.29 58.32
C PHE A 600 -38.43 -30.14 57.47
N ASN A 601 -38.59 -31.47 57.51
CA ASN A 601 -37.79 -32.41 56.73
C ASN A 601 -38.41 -32.75 55.35
N ALA A 602 -39.61 -32.22 55.07
CA ALA A 602 -40.35 -32.35 53.82
C ALA A 602 -40.71 -33.80 53.46
N ASP A 603 -40.97 -34.64 54.45
CA ASP A 603 -41.37 -36.04 54.25
C ASP A 603 -42.89 -36.25 54.15
N THR A 604 -43.67 -35.16 54.19
CA THR A 604 -45.14 -35.07 54.11
C THR A 604 -45.89 -35.43 55.39
N ALA A 605 -45.21 -35.79 56.47
CA ALA A 605 -45.79 -36.00 57.79
C ALA A 605 -45.27 -34.95 58.78
N ILE A 606 -46.16 -34.27 59.49
CA ILE A 606 -45.77 -33.36 60.59
C ILE A 606 -45.70 -34.20 61.86
N ASP A 607 -44.49 -34.54 62.30
CA ASP A 607 -44.29 -35.39 63.46
C ASP A 607 -43.08 -34.98 64.33
N PHE A 608 -42.77 -35.80 65.33
CA PHE A 608 -41.72 -35.48 66.28
C PHE A 608 -40.33 -35.29 65.63
N PHE A 609 -40.08 -35.90 64.46
CA PHE A 609 -38.83 -35.74 63.73
C PHE A 609 -38.67 -34.33 63.16
N ASP A 610 -39.74 -33.67 62.69
CA ASP A 610 -39.68 -32.27 62.27
C ASP A 610 -39.29 -31.33 63.41
N TYR A 611 -39.87 -31.57 64.59
CA TYR A 611 -39.54 -30.79 65.77
C TYR A 611 -38.06 -30.96 66.14
N LEU A 612 -37.54 -32.18 66.08
CA LEU A 612 -36.13 -32.43 66.35
C LEU A 612 -35.21 -31.79 65.30
N ASP A 613 -35.56 -31.90 64.03
CA ASP A 613 -34.75 -31.35 62.93
C ASP A 613 -34.75 -29.81 62.96
N PHE A 614 -35.89 -29.16 63.24
CA PHE A 614 -35.96 -27.71 63.45
C PHE A 614 -35.12 -27.27 64.66
N VAL A 615 -35.28 -27.93 65.82
CA VAL A 615 -34.51 -27.58 67.02
C VAL A 615 -33.01 -27.75 66.77
N ALA A 616 -32.60 -28.77 66.03
CA ALA A 616 -31.21 -28.98 65.64
C ALA A 616 -30.71 -27.85 64.73
N ALA A 617 -31.48 -27.45 63.72
CA ALA A 617 -31.15 -26.33 62.83
C ALA A 617 -31.10 -24.99 63.59
N PHE A 618 -32.10 -24.71 64.43
CA PHE A 618 -32.20 -23.53 65.27
C PHE A 618 -31.02 -23.39 66.24
N SER A 619 -30.58 -24.51 66.82
CA SER A 619 -29.42 -24.55 67.73
C SER A 619 -28.09 -24.38 67.00
N ALA A 620 -28.01 -24.80 65.73
CA ALA A 620 -26.83 -24.64 64.89
C ALA A 620 -26.68 -23.20 64.35
N GLY A 621 -27.80 -22.48 64.18
CA GLY A 621 -27.86 -21.16 63.57
C GLY A 621 -27.70 -21.20 62.03
N CYS A 622 -27.63 -20.02 61.44
CA CYS A 622 -27.17 -19.80 60.07
C CYS A 622 -25.66 -19.49 60.07
#